data_AF-A0A816S6F5-F1
#
_entry.id   AF-A0A816S6F5-F1
#
_cell.length_a   1.000
_cell.length_b   1.000
_cell.length_c   1.000
_cell.angle_alpha   90.00
_cell.angle_beta   90.00
_cell.angle_gamma   90.00
#
_symmetry.space_group_name_H-M   'P 1'
#
loop_
_entity.id
_entity.type
_entity.pdbx_description
1 polymer ?
#
loop_
_entity_poly.entity_id
_entity_poly.type
_entity_poly.pdbx_seq_one_letter_code
_entity_poly.pdbx_strand_id
1 'polypeptide(L)'
;APCMKANATQHLLEDENVNFWGNSIWPGNSPDMNPAENIGAIIKDKVEELMANEDRCSRYNYDALKTNLENTLKDLENDTDLFIGLLCSM
;
A
#
# COMPACT_ATOMS: atom_id res chain seq x y z
N ALA A 1 3.85 -10.70 6.47
CA ALA A 1 3.05 -11.95 6.32
C ALA A 1 3.96 -13.18 6.23
N PRO A 2 3.49 -14.42 6.49
CA PRO A 2 4.33 -15.63 6.44
C PRO A 2 5.08 -15.81 5.11
N CYS A 3 4.45 -15.46 3.98
CA CYS A 3 5.10 -15.50 2.66
C CYS A 3 6.31 -14.56 2.57
N MET A 4 6.25 -13.35 3.15
CA MET A 4 7.36 -12.40 3.16
C MET A 4 8.54 -12.87 4.02
N LYS A 5 8.29 -13.78 4.98
CA LYS A 5 9.30 -14.33 5.89
C LYS A 5 9.95 -15.61 5.38
N ALA A 6 9.46 -16.19 4.28
CA ALA A 6 9.95 -17.45 3.75
C ALA A 6 11.40 -17.31 3.26
N ASN A 7 12.25 -18.32 3.52
CA ASN A 7 13.66 -18.30 3.11
C ASN A 7 13.85 -18.04 1.61
N ALA A 8 12.96 -18.59 0.77
CA ALA A 8 13.00 -18.34 -0.66
C ALA A 8 12.83 -16.84 -1.01
N THR A 9 11.96 -16.12 -0.29
CA THR A 9 11.78 -14.68 -0.47
C THR A 9 12.96 -13.89 0.07
N GLN A 10 13.55 -14.29 1.19
CA GLN A 10 14.72 -13.63 1.76
C GLN A 10 15.94 -13.76 0.83
N HIS A 11 16.23 -14.98 0.35
CA HIS A 11 17.32 -15.22 -0.60
C HIS A 11 17.13 -14.46 -1.91
N LEU A 12 15.89 -14.39 -2.43
CA LEU A 12 15.60 -13.59 -3.63
C LEU A 12 15.98 -12.11 -3.43
N LEU A 13 15.67 -11.53 -2.28
CA LEU A 13 16.02 -10.13 -1.99
C LEU A 13 17.53 -9.94 -1.80
N GLU A 14 18.21 -10.91 -1.20
CA GLU A 14 19.67 -10.92 -1.06
C GLU A 14 20.37 -11.02 -2.43
N ASP A 15 19.91 -11.92 -3.31
CA ASP A 15 20.44 -12.10 -4.67
C ASP A 15 20.27 -10.83 -5.52
N GLU A 16 19.16 -10.12 -5.35
CA GLU A 16 18.88 -8.83 -6.00
C GLU A 16 19.56 -7.64 -5.30
N ASN A 17 20.41 -7.87 -4.30
CA ASN A 17 21.12 -6.86 -3.52
C ASN A 17 20.21 -5.78 -2.89
N VAL A 18 18.98 -6.16 -2.53
CA VAL A 18 18.07 -5.27 -1.83
C VAL A 18 18.49 -5.22 -0.35
N ASN A 19 18.70 -4.02 0.17
CA ASN A 19 18.87 -3.84 1.61
C ASN A 19 17.49 -3.81 2.28
N PHE A 20 17.17 -4.82 3.07
CA PHE A 20 15.87 -4.93 3.73
C PHE A 20 15.99 -5.32 5.20
N TRP A 21 14.96 -4.97 5.97
CA TRP A 21 14.83 -5.40 7.36
C TRP A 21 14.28 -6.83 7.40
N GLY A 22 15.18 -7.79 7.61
CA GLY A 22 14.84 -9.20 7.67
C GLY A 22 14.02 -9.60 8.89
N ASN A 23 13.75 -10.91 8.99
CA ASN A 23 12.85 -11.49 9.99
C ASN A 23 13.17 -11.16 11.45
N SER A 24 14.42 -10.78 11.76
CA SER A 24 14.91 -10.44 13.10
C SER A 24 14.78 -8.96 13.46
N ILE A 25 14.46 -8.08 12.50
CA ILE A 25 14.47 -6.63 12.69
C ILE A 25 13.04 -6.08 12.76
N TRP A 26 12.15 -6.48 11.85
CA TRP A 26 10.79 -5.93 11.84
C TRP A 26 9.90 -6.58 12.91
N PRO A 27 9.32 -5.80 13.85
CA PRO A 27 8.46 -6.33 14.90
C PRO A 27 7.15 -6.90 14.34
N GLY A 28 6.67 -7.98 14.97
CA GLY A 28 5.32 -8.48 14.68
C GLY A 28 4.26 -7.56 15.26
N ASN A 29 3.11 -7.45 14.58
CA ASN A 29 1.95 -6.64 15.02
C ASN A 29 2.22 -5.13 15.15
N SER A 30 3.11 -4.58 14.33
CA SER A 30 3.40 -3.13 14.29
C SER A 30 3.00 -2.51 12.93
N PRO A 31 1.68 -2.43 12.63
CA PRO A 31 1.20 -1.77 11.41
C PRO A 31 1.40 -0.25 11.45
N ASP A 32 1.40 0.34 12.65
CA ASP A 32 1.66 1.76 12.91
C ASP A 32 3.06 2.21 12.48
N MET A 33 4.02 1.30 12.54
CA MET A 33 5.38 1.53 12.04
C MET A 33 5.52 1.32 10.53
N ASN A 34 4.48 0.90 9.80
CA ASN A 34 4.58 0.60 8.38
C ASN A 34 3.94 1.73 7.53
N PRO A 35 4.73 2.54 6.79
CA PRO A 35 4.20 3.59 5.92
C PRO A 35 3.28 3.04 4.83
N ALA A 36 3.48 1.78 4.43
CA ALA A 36 2.63 1.11 3.46
C ALA A 36 1.20 0.88 3.99
N GLU A 37 1.02 0.70 5.31
CA GLU A 37 -0.32 0.62 5.91
C GLU A 37 -0.98 2.01 5.94
N ASN A 38 -0.20 3.06 6.22
CA ASN A 38 -0.68 4.44 6.24
C ASN A 38 -1.14 4.92 4.85
N ILE A 39 -0.34 4.66 3.79
CA ILE A 39 -0.78 4.96 2.42
C ILE A 39 -1.96 4.08 1.99
N GLY A 40 -2.01 2.83 2.46
CA GLY A 40 -3.15 1.92 2.22
C GLY A 40 -4.46 2.49 2.77
N ALA A 41 -4.43 3.09 3.96
CA ALA A 41 -5.60 3.77 4.55
C ALA A 41 -6.03 4.98 3.71
N ILE A 42 -5.09 5.82 3.27
CA ILE A 42 -5.38 6.99 2.41
C ILE A 42 -6.02 6.56 1.08
N ILE A 43 -5.45 5.55 0.43
CA ILE A 43 -6.00 5.01 -0.83
C ILE A 43 -7.41 4.47 -0.60
N LYS A 44 -7.61 3.71 0.48
CA LYS A 44 -8.92 3.15 0.84
C LYS A 44 -9.96 4.25 1.01
N ASP A 45 -9.66 5.29 1.78
CA ASP A 45 -10.61 6.37 2.06
C ASP A 45 -11.00 7.12 0.77
N LYS A 46 -10.03 7.43 -0.09
CA LYS A 46 -10.27 8.07 -1.39
C LYS A 46 -11.13 7.19 -2.32
N VAL A 47 -10.82 5.90 -2.41
CA VAL A 47 -11.58 4.96 -3.25
C VAL A 47 -13.00 4.78 -2.69
N GLU A 48 -13.18 4.68 -1.37
CA GLU A 48 -14.50 4.59 -0.75
C GLU A 48 -15.37 5.81 -1.07
N GLU A 49 -14.80 7.01 -1.07
CA GLU A 49 -15.49 8.24 -1.48
C GLU A 49 -15.91 8.21 -2.95
N LEU A 50 -15.03 7.80 -3.86
CA LEU A 50 -15.35 7.65 -5.28
C LEU A 50 -16.48 6.62 -5.49
N MET A 51 -16.38 5.47 -4.83
CA MET A 51 -17.39 4.41 -4.92
C MET A 51 -18.74 4.81 -4.28
N ALA A 52 -18.73 5.68 -3.28
CA ALA A 52 -19.96 6.24 -2.71
C ALA A 52 -20.70 7.16 -3.69
N ASN A 53 -19.95 7.82 -4.60
CA ASN A 53 -20.48 8.70 -5.63
C ASN A 53 -20.83 7.99 -6.95
N GLU A 54 -20.41 6.73 -7.13
CA GLU A 54 -20.81 5.87 -8.25
C GLU A 54 -22.32 5.59 -8.26
N ASP A 55 -22.86 5.45 -9.47
CA ASP A 55 -24.24 5.04 -9.71
C ASP A 55 -24.52 3.68 -9.04
N ARG A 56 -25.76 3.48 -8.58
CA ARG A 56 -26.14 2.26 -7.83
C ARG A 56 -25.84 0.95 -8.59
N CYS A 57 -25.84 0.99 -9.92
CA CYS A 57 -25.51 -0.17 -10.75
C CYS A 57 -24.00 -0.39 -10.94
N SER A 58 -23.17 0.66 -10.92
CA SER A 58 -21.71 0.56 -11.10
C SER A 58 -20.95 0.40 -9.77
N ARG A 59 -21.54 0.83 -8.65
CA ARG A 59 -20.93 0.81 -7.31
C ARG A 59 -20.40 -0.55 -6.84
N TYR A 60 -20.98 -1.66 -7.29
CA TYR A 60 -20.52 -3.00 -6.90
C TYR A 60 -19.83 -3.73 -8.05
N ASN A 61 -19.47 -3.01 -9.14
CA ASN A 61 -18.75 -3.58 -10.26
C ASN A 61 -17.23 -3.54 -10.02
N TYR A 62 -16.58 -4.66 -10.37
CA TYR A 62 -15.12 -4.76 -10.36
C TYR A 62 -14.46 -3.70 -11.24
N ASP A 63 -15.01 -3.45 -12.44
CA ASP A 63 -14.38 -2.49 -13.37
C ASP A 63 -14.42 -1.06 -12.81
N ALA A 64 -15.52 -0.67 -12.17
CA ALA A 64 -15.64 0.63 -11.53
C ALA A 64 -14.64 0.77 -10.37
N LEU A 65 -14.52 -0.25 -9.53
CA LEU A 65 -13.52 -0.29 -8.46
C LEU A 65 -12.10 -0.17 -9.02
N LYS A 66 -11.79 -0.95 -10.07
CA LYS A 66 -10.47 -0.94 -10.71
C LYS A 66 -10.14 0.43 -11.29
N THR A 67 -11.06 1.05 -12.03
CA THR A 67 -10.86 2.39 -12.60
C THR A 67 -10.67 3.45 -11.53
N ASN A 68 -11.48 3.43 -10.47
CA ASN A 68 -11.36 4.38 -9.37
C ASN A 68 -10.06 4.21 -8.58
N LEU A 69 -9.60 2.97 -8.40
CA LEU A 69 -8.29 2.69 -7.82
C LEU A 69 -7.15 3.19 -8.72
N GLU A 70 -7.18 2.89 -10.02
CA GLU A 70 -6.14 3.35 -10.97
C GLU A 70 -6.05 4.88 -11.03
N ASN A 71 -7.20 5.57 -10.99
CA ASN A 71 -7.23 7.04 -10.95
C ASN A 71 -6.63 7.56 -9.64
N THR A 72 -7.03 6.98 -8.50
CA THR A 72 -6.49 7.36 -7.18
C THR A 72 -4.97 7.18 -7.12
N LEU A 73 -4.45 6.08 -7.68
CA LEU A 73 -3.01 5.81 -7.71
C LEU A 73 -2.27 6.82 -8.59
N LYS A 74 -2.82 7.17 -9.77
CA LYS A 74 -2.23 8.19 -10.65
C LYS A 74 -2.19 9.57 -10.00
N ASP A 75 -3.25 9.94 -9.29
CA ASP A 75 -3.32 11.22 -8.58
C ASP A 75 -2.29 11.31 -7.45
N LEU A 76 -2.00 10.17 -6.80
CA LEU A 76 -1.04 10.09 -5.70
C LEU A 76 0.41 9.90 -6.17
N GLU A 77 0.66 9.38 -7.38
CA GLU A 77 1.98 8.98 -7.88
C GLU A 77 3.04 10.08 -7.72
N ASN A 78 2.64 11.34 -7.86
CA ASN A 78 3.55 12.49 -7.84
C ASN A 78 3.45 13.31 -6.54
N ASP A 79 2.66 12.88 -5.56
CA ASP A 79 2.51 13.56 -4.27
C ASP A 79 3.74 13.30 -3.38
N THR A 80 4.84 13.95 -3.74
CA THR A 80 6.15 13.74 -3.10
C THR A 80 6.12 14.19 -1.63
N ASP A 81 5.40 15.25 -1.32
CA ASP A 81 5.28 15.76 0.05
C ASP A 81 4.54 14.76 0.94
N LEU A 82 3.49 14.12 0.42
CA LEU A 82 2.81 13.04 1.13
C LEU A 82 3.77 11.87 1.43
N PHE A 83 4.51 11.39 0.42
CA PHE A 83 5.42 10.26 0.62
C PHE A 83 6.55 10.59 1.60
N ILE A 84 7.13 11.79 1.51
CA ILE A 84 8.14 12.25 2.48
C ILE A 84 7.53 12.32 3.88
N GLY A 85 6.33 12.90 4.03
CA GLY A 85 5.64 13.00 5.30
C GLY A 85 5.40 11.63 5.94
N LEU A 86 4.96 10.64 5.14
CA LEU A 86 4.75 9.27 5.61
C LEU A 86 6.07 8.60 6.05
N LEU A 87 7.13 8.74 5.25
CA LEU A 87 8.43 8.14 5.57
C LEU A 87 9.10 8.77 6.81
N CYS A 88 8.90 10.08 7.03
CA CYS A 88 9.43 10.81 8.17
C CYS A 88 8.54 10.77 9.42
N SER A 89 7.32 10.22 9.31
CA SER A 89 6.39 10.07 10.45
C SER A 89 6.69 8.85 11.34
N MET A 90 7.62 7.99 10.92
CA MET A 90 8.10 6.83 11.67
C MET A 90 9.23 7.16 12.63
#